data_AF-A0A561BXK5-F1
#
_entry.id   AF-A0A561BXK5-F1
#
_cell.length_a   1.000
_cell.length_b   1.000
_cell.length_c   1.000
_cell.angle_alpha   90.00
_cell.angle_beta   90.00
_cell.angle_gamma   90.00
#
_symmetry.space_group_name_H-M   'P 1'
#
loop_
_entity.id
_entity.type
_entity.pdbx_description
1 polymer ?
#
loop_
_entity_poly.entity_id
_entity_poly.type
_entity_poly.pdbx_seq_one_letter_code
_entity_poly.pdbx_strand_id
1 'polypeptide(L)'
;MTPVGLTKDAGWNIGVSKTLPYSVPELWEFVTSPAGIALWLGEGVELVTGAEYETADGTRGEVRSRRERDRVRLTWHPADWSYESTVQVAVVAAGAKSVLRFHQERLMSSDDRERQRAHWQQVMAAVVARLADDRG
;
A
#
# COMPACT_ATOMS: atom_id res chain seq x y z
N MET A 1 -14.48 8.27 37.82
CA MET A 1 -13.73 9.08 36.85
C MET A 1 -13.00 8.12 35.93
N THR A 2 -13.50 7.93 34.71
CA THR A 2 -12.89 7.05 33.70
C THR A 2 -11.88 7.87 32.90
N PRO A 3 -10.63 7.44 32.70
CA PRO A 3 -9.69 8.23 31.94
C PRO A 3 -10.13 8.31 30.47
N VAL A 4 -10.17 9.54 29.97
CA VAL A 4 -10.43 9.88 28.57
C VAL A 4 -9.14 9.64 27.79
N GLY A 5 -9.19 8.89 26.68
CA GLY A 5 -8.08 8.78 25.73
C GLY A 5 -7.47 7.40 25.49
N LEU A 6 -8.16 6.30 25.80
CA LEU A 6 -7.73 4.95 25.40
C LEU A 6 -8.80 4.31 24.50
N THR A 7 -8.83 4.63 23.21
CA THR A 7 -9.49 3.71 22.28
C THR A 7 -8.60 2.49 22.17
N LYS A 8 -9.13 1.32 22.56
CA LYS A 8 -8.54 0.00 22.29
C LYS A 8 -8.39 -0.31 20.77
N ASP A 9 -8.61 0.69 19.91
CA ASP A 9 -8.92 0.54 18.48
C ASP A 9 -7.90 1.18 17.53
N ALA A 10 -6.79 1.75 18.01
CA ALA A 10 -5.78 2.30 17.10
C ALA A 10 -5.11 1.20 16.25
N GLY A 11 -5.08 -0.03 16.76
CA GLY A 11 -4.37 -1.16 16.15
C GLY A 11 -2.87 -0.90 15.99
N TRP A 12 -2.17 -1.91 15.50
CA TRP A 12 -0.79 -1.80 15.06
C TRP A 12 -0.74 -1.16 13.66
N ASN A 13 0.41 -0.57 13.34
CA ASN A 13 0.71 -0.05 12.02
C ASN A 13 2.14 -0.41 11.59
N ILE A 14 2.34 -0.36 10.29
CA ILE A 14 3.65 -0.48 9.63
C ILE A 14 3.80 0.58 8.55
N GLY A 15 5.05 0.88 8.23
CA GLY A 15 5.40 1.63 7.03
C GLY A 15 6.67 1.04 6.42
N VAL A 16 6.65 0.86 5.10
CA VAL A 16 7.84 0.54 4.30
C VAL A 16 7.98 1.63 3.25
N SER A 17 9.13 2.29 3.22
CA SER A 17 9.39 3.37 2.28
C SER A 17 10.78 3.28 1.68
N LYS A 18 10.94 3.83 0.48
CA LYS A 18 12.22 3.94 -0.20
C LYS A 18 12.26 5.18 -1.07
N THR A 19 13.40 5.89 -1.02
CA THR A 19 13.69 6.99 -1.94
C THR A 19 14.18 6.42 -3.26
N LEU A 20 13.52 6.76 -4.36
CA LEU A 20 13.80 6.27 -5.71
C LEU A 20 14.20 7.44 -6.63
N PRO A 21 15.10 7.22 -7.60
CA PRO A 21 15.62 8.25 -8.48
C PRO A 21 14.67 8.62 -9.62
N TYR A 22 13.37 8.74 -9.32
CA TYR A 22 12.31 9.12 -10.26
C TYR A 22 11.56 10.32 -9.71
N SER A 23 11.04 11.16 -10.60
CA SER A 23 10.12 12.23 -10.23
C SER A 23 8.80 11.65 -9.71
N VAL A 24 8.01 12.48 -9.00
CA VAL A 24 6.69 12.07 -8.52
C VAL A 24 5.78 11.61 -9.67
N PRO A 25 5.67 12.34 -10.81
CA PRO A 25 4.84 11.89 -11.93
C PRO A 25 5.24 10.51 -12.47
N GLU A 26 6.52 10.27 -12.72
CA GLU A 26 7.01 8.99 -13.26
C GLU A 26 6.71 7.82 -12.32
N LEU A 27 7.02 7.99 -11.04
CA LEU A 27 6.82 6.93 -10.06
C LEU A 27 5.32 6.69 -9.79
N TRP A 28 4.51 7.74 -9.79
CA TRP A 28 3.06 7.65 -9.66
C TRP A 28 2.42 6.93 -10.83
N GLU A 29 2.81 7.29 -12.06
CA GLU A 29 2.35 6.63 -13.28
C GLU A 29 2.67 5.15 -13.25
N PHE A 30 3.90 4.78 -12.89
CA PHE A 30 4.28 3.38 -12.75
C PHE A 30 3.46 2.66 -11.68
N VAL A 31 3.41 3.14 -10.44
CA VAL A 31 2.78 2.41 -9.32
C VAL A 31 1.26 2.28 -9.46
N THR A 32 0.64 3.14 -10.25
CA THR A 32 -0.80 3.10 -10.58
C THR A 32 -1.11 2.53 -11.97
N SER A 33 -0.09 2.10 -12.73
CA SER A 33 -0.26 1.35 -13.97
C SER A 33 -0.68 -0.09 -13.69
N PRO A 34 -1.23 -0.84 -14.67
CA PRO A 34 -1.54 -2.26 -14.51
C PRO A 34 -0.34 -3.09 -14.04
N ALA A 35 0.86 -2.81 -14.55
CA ALA A 35 2.08 -3.50 -14.13
C ALA A 35 2.48 -3.17 -12.69
N GLY A 36 2.33 -1.91 -12.27
CA GLY A 36 2.58 -1.52 -10.89
C GLY A 36 1.57 -2.13 -9.92
N ILE A 37 0.27 -2.02 -10.24
CA ILE A 37 -0.82 -2.58 -9.45
C ILE A 37 -0.66 -4.09 -9.30
N ALA A 38 -0.29 -4.81 -10.38
CA ALA A 38 -0.04 -6.23 -10.33
C ALA A 38 1.02 -6.63 -9.29
N LEU A 39 2.02 -5.78 -9.03
CA LEU A 39 3.08 -6.05 -8.06
C LEU A 39 2.65 -5.91 -6.59
N TRP A 40 1.72 -4.99 -6.29
CA TRP A 40 1.40 -4.65 -4.89
C TRP A 40 -0.03 -4.96 -4.47
N LEU A 41 -0.96 -5.02 -5.42
CA LEU A 41 -2.37 -5.32 -5.18
C LEU A 41 -2.81 -6.62 -5.86
N GLY A 42 -2.14 -7.02 -6.94
CA GLY A 42 -2.45 -8.24 -7.68
C GLY A 42 -2.91 -7.98 -9.11
N GLU A 43 -2.75 -9.00 -9.95
CA GLU A 43 -3.04 -8.93 -11.38
C GLU A 43 -4.55 -8.71 -11.64
N GLY A 44 -4.87 -7.87 -12.63
CA GLY A 44 -6.25 -7.61 -13.05
C GLY A 44 -7.05 -6.67 -12.15
N VAL A 45 -6.48 -6.18 -11.05
CA VAL A 45 -7.16 -5.22 -10.17
C VAL A 45 -7.08 -3.80 -10.73
N GLU A 46 -8.19 -3.05 -10.63
CA GLU A 46 -8.26 -1.64 -11.03
C GLU A 46 -8.49 -0.72 -9.82
N LEU A 47 -7.91 0.49 -9.85
CA LEU A 47 -8.01 1.47 -8.77
C LEU A 47 -9.20 2.44 -8.96
N VAL A 48 -10.40 1.90 -9.11
CA VAL A 48 -11.62 2.70 -9.30
C VAL A 48 -12.16 3.14 -7.94
N THR A 49 -12.17 4.45 -7.65
CA THR A 49 -12.63 4.97 -6.36
C THR A 49 -14.10 4.59 -6.09
N GLY A 50 -14.36 4.02 -4.92
CA GLY A 50 -15.66 3.50 -4.50
C GLY A 50 -15.96 2.06 -4.97
N ALA A 51 -15.08 1.46 -5.78
CA ALA A 51 -15.25 0.07 -6.22
C ALA A 51 -14.59 -0.90 -5.23
N GLU A 52 -15.22 -2.07 -5.08
CA GLU A 52 -14.64 -3.23 -4.44
C GLU A 52 -13.67 -3.94 -5.38
N TYR A 53 -12.68 -4.61 -4.81
CA TYR A 53 -11.75 -5.47 -5.53
C TYR A 53 -11.59 -6.81 -4.79
N GLU A 54 -11.22 -7.82 -5.56
CA GLU A 54 -10.79 -9.12 -5.06
C GLU A 54 -9.57 -9.56 -5.87
N THR A 55 -8.55 -10.06 -5.17
CA THR A 55 -7.30 -10.52 -5.76
C THR A 55 -7.33 -12.04 -5.91
N ALA A 56 -6.40 -12.61 -6.69
CA ALA A 56 -6.31 -14.05 -6.90
C ALA A 56 -6.04 -14.85 -5.60
N ASP A 57 -5.42 -14.24 -4.58
CA ASP A 57 -5.18 -14.88 -3.28
C ASP A 57 -6.36 -14.77 -2.31
N GLY A 58 -7.47 -14.17 -2.75
CA GLY A 58 -8.69 -13.99 -1.97
C GLY A 58 -8.67 -12.75 -1.07
N THR A 59 -7.62 -11.91 -1.12
CA THR A 59 -7.67 -10.59 -0.46
C THR A 59 -8.72 -9.73 -1.13
N ARG A 60 -9.61 -9.12 -0.32
CA ARG A 60 -10.69 -8.24 -0.75
C ARG A 60 -10.53 -6.85 -0.15
N GLY A 61 -11.23 -5.88 -0.72
CA GLY A 61 -11.29 -4.53 -0.17
C GLY A 61 -12.02 -3.55 -1.07
N GLU A 62 -11.99 -2.27 -0.69
CA GLU A 62 -12.60 -1.16 -1.43
C GLU A 62 -11.58 -0.04 -1.62
N VAL A 63 -11.52 0.54 -2.83
CA VAL A 63 -10.70 1.71 -3.11
C VAL A 63 -11.37 2.96 -2.56
N ARG A 64 -11.00 3.35 -1.34
CA ARG A 64 -11.62 4.48 -0.62
C ARG A 64 -11.34 5.84 -1.25
N SER A 65 -10.13 6.06 -1.78
CA SER A 65 -9.78 7.34 -2.42
C SER A 65 -8.54 7.23 -3.28
N ARG A 66 -8.51 7.98 -4.38
CA ARG A 66 -7.33 8.18 -5.23
C ARG A 66 -7.08 9.68 -5.43
N ARG A 67 -5.89 10.13 -5.06
CA ARG A 67 -5.40 11.51 -5.23
C ARG A 67 -4.21 11.47 -6.19
N GLU A 68 -4.41 11.99 -7.39
CA GLU A 68 -3.39 11.95 -8.44
C GLU A 68 -2.05 12.51 -7.96
N ARG A 69 -0.95 11.78 -8.23
CA ARG A 69 0.42 12.15 -7.86
C ARG A 69 0.64 12.39 -6.37
N ASP A 70 -0.18 11.77 -5.52
CA ASP A 70 -0.08 11.87 -4.06
C ASP A 70 -0.28 10.51 -3.40
N ARG A 71 -1.52 9.99 -3.39
CA ARG A 71 -1.84 8.77 -2.64
C ARG A 71 -3.07 8.01 -3.14
N VAL A 72 -3.04 6.70 -2.93
CA VAL A 72 -4.20 5.80 -2.98
C VAL A 72 -4.44 5.27 -1.58
N ARG A 73 -5.71 5.22 -1.17
CA ARG A 73 -6.14 4.57 0.07
C ARG A 73 -7.17 3.51 -0.28
N LEU A 74 -6.99 2.32 0.27
CA LEU A 74 -7.94 1.23 0.16
C LEU A 74 -8.07 0.49 1.47
N THR A 75 -9.14 -0.27 1.59
CA THR A 75 -9.27 -1.26 2.65
C THR A 75 -8.65 -2.58 2.23
N TRP A 76 -8.18 -3.36 3.20
CA TRP A 76 -7.40 -4.57 2.96
C TRP A 76 -7.85 -5.67 3.90
N HIS A 77 -8.45 -6.71 3.34
CA HIS A 77 -9.02 -7.85 4.06
C HIS A 77 -8.55 -9.15 3.41
N PRO A 78 -7.41 -9.71 3.86
CA PRO A 78 -6.96 -11.04 3.47
C PRO A 78 -8.00 -12.10 3.79
N ALA A 79 -8.08 -13.15 2.97
CA ALA A 79 -9.06 -14.23 3.15
C ALA A 79 -8.95 -14.93 4.51
N ASP A 80 -7.77 -14.95 5.11
CA ASP A 80 -7.49 -15.58 6.40
C ASP A 80 -7.68 -14.65 7.61
N TRP A 81 -8.11 -13.40 7.39
CA TRP A 81 -8.34 -12.42 8.46
C TRP A 81 -9.83 -12.30 8.79
N SER A 82 -10.15 -12.10 10.07
CA SER A 82 -11.51 -11.79 10.53
C SER A 82 -11.81 -10.29 10.59
N TYR A 83 -10.86 -9.46 10.16
CA TYR A 83 -10.93 -8.01 10.28
C TYR A 83 -10.31 -7.32 9.06
N GLU A 84 -10.75 -6.08 8.85
CA GLU A 84 -10.24 -5.22 7.79
C GLU A 84 -9.16 -4.29 8.33
N SER A 85 -8.12 -4.09 7.53
CA SER A 85 -7.09 -3.08 7.74
C SER A 85 -7.15 -1.98 6.67
N THR A 86 -6.37 -0.92 6.82
CA THR A 86 -6.30 0.16 5.81
C THR A 86 -4.91 0.24 5.24
N VAL A 87 -4.79 0.23 3.91
CA VAL A 87 -3.52 0.42 3.19
C VAL A 87 -3.52 1.79 2.52
N GLN A 88 -2.38 2.46 2.58
CA GLN A 88 -2.08 3.68 1.84
C GLN A 88 -0.81 3.50 1.03
N VAL A 89 -0.90 3.75 -0.26
CA VAL A 89 0.24 3.82 -1.18
C VAL A 89 0.44 5.28 -1.54
N ALA A 90 1.60 5.85 -1.21
CA ALA A 90 1.88 7.27 -1.40
C ALA A 90 3.21 7.50 -2.12
N VAL A 91 3.23 8.55 -2.94
CA VAL A 91 4.44 9.04 -3.61
C VAL A 91 4.68 10.49 -3.16
N VAL A 92 5.82 10.76 -2.56
CA VAL A 92 6.15 12.07 -1.97
C VAL A 92 7.42 12.63 -2.59
N ALA A 93 7.43 13.92 -2.94
CA ALA A 93 8.62 14.56 -3.50
C ALA A 93 9.79 14.59 -2.48
N ALA A 94 11.00 14.34 -2.99
CA ALA A 94 12.25 14.41 -2.23
C ALA A 94 13.35 15.05 -3.11
N GLY A 95 13.21 16.35 -3.36
CA GLY A 95 14.05 17.05 -4.34
C GLY A 95 13.76 16.58 -5.77
N ALA A 96 14.79 16.22 -6.52
CA ALA A 96 14.66 15.61 -7.85
C ALA A 96 14.24 14.12 -7.82
N LYS A 97 14.14 13.54 -6.63
CA LYS A 97 13.74 12.16 -6.37
C LYS A 97 12.34 12.12 -5.78
N SER A 98 11.82 10.92 -5.53
CA SER A 98 10.58 10.72 -4.81
C SER A 98 10.69 9.55 -3.84
N VAL A 99 9.83 9.54 -2.82
CA VAL A 99 9.69 8.45 -1.85
C VAL A 99 8.42 7.70 -2.18
N LEU A 100 8.53 6.40 -2.47
CA LEU A 100 7.40 5.49 -2.44
C LEU A 100 7.20 5.01 -1.00
N ARG A 101 5.96 5.02 -0.52
CA ARG A 101 5.59 4.52 0.81
C ARG A 101 4.37 3.62 0.72
N PHE A 102 4.51 2.42 1.28
CA PHE A 102 3.40 1.57 1.69
C PHE A 102 3.19 1.75 3.19
N HIS A 103 1.98 2.07 3.60
CA HIS A 103 1.59 2.20 4.99
C HIS A 103 0.35 1.38 5.24
N GLN A 104 0.31 0.65 6.35
CA GLN A 104 -0.86 -0.11 6.75
C GLN A 104 -1.14 0.08 8.23
N GLU A 105 -2.41 0.27 8.57
CA GLU A 105 -2.91 0.54 9.92
C GLU A 105 -4.12 -0.34 10.25
N ARG A 106 -4.56 -0.30 11.51
CA ARG A 106 -5.65 -1.13 12.08
C ARG A 106 -5.34 -2.63 12.10
N LEU A 107 -4.07 -2.99 12.27
CA LEU A 107 -3.63 -4.37 12.45
C LEU A 107 -3.93 -4.82 13.90
N MET A 108 -4.44 -6.03 14.10
CA MET A 108 -4.87 -6.47 15.44
C MET A 108 -3.73 -7.05 16.29
N SER A 109 -2.65 -7.51 15.68
CA SER A 109 -1.55 -8.17 16.38
C SER A 109 -0.16 -7.72 15.92
N SER A 110 0.85 -7.98 16.76
CA SER A 110 2.27 -7.82 16.40
C SER A 110 2.70 -8.77 15.29
N ASP A 111 2.07 -9.94 15.21
CA ASP A 111 2.42 -10.99 14.26
C ASP A 111 1.91 -10.61 12.86
N ASP A 112 0.65 -10.13 12.77
CA ASP A 112 0.11 -9.55 11.55
C ASP A 112 0.94 -8.35 11.09
N ARG A 113 1.40 -7.52 12.05
CA ARG A 113 2.30 -6.40 11.79
C ARG A 113 3.61 -6.85 11.14
N GLU A 114 4.27 -7.87 11.68
CA GLU A 114 5.54 -8.34 11.13
C GLU A 114 5.36 -9.08 9.79
N ARG A 115 4.28 -9.86 9.64
CA ARG A 115 3.88 -10.47 8.37
C ARG A 115 3.68 -9.41 7.29
N GLN A 116 2.89 -8.37 7.56
CA GLN A 116 2.67 -7.30 6.60
C GLN A 116 3.94 -6.50 6.32
N ARG A 117 4.80 -6.27 7.33
CA ARG A 117 6.10 -5.64 7.11
C ARG A 117 6.93 -6.40 6.09
N ALA A 118 7.05 -7.72 6.23
CA ALA A 118 7.78 -8.57 5.31
C ALA A 118 7.16 -8.54 3.90
N HIS A 119 5.83 -8.62 3.80
CA HIS A 119 5.11 -8.50 2.54
C HIS A 119 5.44 -7.18 1.82
N TRP A 120 5.30 -6.02 2.49
CA TRP A 120 5.58 -4.72 1.87
C TRP A 120 7.06 -4.50 1.53
N GLN A 121 7.99 -5.14 2.27
CA GLN A 121 9.40 -5.16 1.90
C GLN A 121 9.64 -5.93 0.60
N GLN A 122 8.98 -7.07 0.42
CA GLN A 122 9.07 -7.86 -0.81
C GLN A 122 8.46 -7.11 -2.00
N VAL A 123 7.28 -6.50 -1.82
CA VAL A 123 6.63 -5.64 -2.82
C VAL A 123 7.55 -4.48 -3.22
N MET A 124 8.13 -3.78 -2.24
CA MET A 124 9.08 -2.68 -2.51
C MET A 124 10.30 -3.16 -3.32
N ALA A 125 10.81 -4.36 -3.00
CA ALA A 125 11.93 -4.94 -3.76
C ALA A 125 11.53 -5.27 -5.20
N ALA A 126 10.34 -5.83 -5.42
CA ALA A 126 9.81 -6.15 -6.74
C ALA A 126 9.58 -4.88 -7.59
N VAL A 127 9.02 -3.82 -7.01
CA VAL A 127 8.86 -2.52 -7.65
C VAL A 127 10.22 -1.95 -8.08
N VAL A 128 11.22 -2.00 -7.20
CA VAL A 128 12.57 -1.51 -7.50
C VAL A 128 13.21 -2.29 -8.63
N ALA A 129 13.09 -3.62 -8.62
CA ALA A 129 13.63 -4.48 -9.67
C ALA A 129 12.98 -4.16 -11.02
N ARG A 130 11.64 -4.11 -11.07
CA ARG A 130 10.89 -3.82 -12.29
C ARG A 130 11.27 -2.46 -12.90
N LEU A 131 11.39 -1.43 -12.07
CA LEU A 131 11.81 -0.08 -12.48
C LEU A 131 13.27 -0.01 -12.97
N ALA A 132 14.13 -0.91 -12.51
CA ALA A 132 15.50 -1.03 -12.99
C ALA A 132 15.56 -1.73 -14.36
N ASP A 133 14.72 -2.75 -14.57
CA ASP A 133 14.64 -3.49 -15.82
C ASP A 133 14.11 -2.64 -16.99
N ASP A 134 13.16 -1.72 -16.74
CA ASP A 134 12.68 -0.77 -17.75
C ASP A 134 13.74 0.25 -18.23
N ARG A 135 14.93 0.27 -17.62
CA ARG A 135 16.05 1.13 -18.02
C ARG A 135 17.10 0.43 -18.89
N GLY A 136 17.00 -0.88 -19.08
CA GLY A 136 17.89 -1.69 -19.92
C GLY A 136 17.37 -1.83 -21.34
#